data_AF-A0A821D290-F1
#
_entry.id   AF-A0A821D290-F1
#
_cell.length_a   1.000
_cell.length_b   1.000
_cell.length_c   1.000
_cell.angle_alpha   90.00
_cell.angle_beta   90.00
_cell.angle_gamma   90.00
#
_symmetry.space_group_name_H-M   'P 1'
#
loop_
_entity.id
_entity.type
_entity.pdbx_description
1 polymer ?
#
loop_
_entity_poly.entity_id
_entity_poly.type
_entity_poly.pdbx_seq_one_letter_code
_entity_poly.pdbx_strand_id
1 'polypeptide(L)'
;MVYLSSQIVDSMAPRGKVSRIQFRILSPDEIRQMSVTNPPIEYSDLCEEGKGKIQGLIDPRQGPSDQNSKCLTCTGSYIECPGHLDHIEC
;
A
#
# COMPACT_ATOMS: atom_id res chain seq x y z
N MET A 1 -32.40 8.65 5.53
CA MET A 1 -31.81 8.45 4.19
C MET A 1 -30.46 9.14 4.17
N VAL A 2 -29.39 8.40 4.43
CA VAL A 2 -28.03 8.92 4.29
C VAL A 2 -27.56 8.44 2.93
N TYR A 3 -27.43 9.37 1.97
CA TYR A 3 -26.84 9.04 0.68
C TYR A 3 -25.36 8.72 0.93
N LEU A 4 -24.99 7.43 0.91
CA LEU A 4 -23.62 7.01 0.64
C LEU A 4 -23.37 7.32 -0.83
N SER A 5 -22.91 8.52 -1.15
CA SER A 5 -22.28 8.75 -2.45
C SER A 5 -21.09 7.80 -2.53
N SER A 6 -21.19 6.77 -3.36
CA SER A 6 -20.04 5.98 -3.75
C SER A 6 -19.01 6.95 -4.32
N GLN A 7 -17.95 7.26 -3.57
CA GLN A 7 -16.81 7.99 -4.09
C GLN A 7 -16.15 7.05 -5.10
N ILE A 8 -16.63 7.09 -6.34
CA ILE A 8 -16.01 6.40 -7.45
C ILE A 8 -14.74 7.20 -7.75
N VAL A 9 -13.60 6.66 -7.34
CA VAL A 9 -12.30 7.12 -7.81
C VAL A 9 -12.32 6.96 -9.33
N ASP A 10 -12.20 8.07 -10.05
CA ASP A 10 -12.22 8.04 -11.51
C ASP A 10 -10.97 7.29 -11.99
N SER A 11 -11.17 6.29 -12.83
CA SER A 11 -10.10 5.39 -13.27
C SER A 11 -10.24 5.15 -14.76
N MET A 12 -9.12 5.27 -15.47
CA MET A 12 -9.04 4.93 -16.89
C MET A 12 -9.17 3.41 -17.13
N ALA A 13 -9.06 2.58 -16.09
CA ALA A 13 -9.20 1.14 -16.20
C ALA A 13 -10.68 0.73 -16.43
N PRO A 14 -10.94 -0.19 -17.37
CA PRO A 14 -12.31 -0.65 -17.62
C PRO A 14 -12.85 -1.43 -16.42
N ARG A 15 -14.16 -1.26 -16.14
CA ARG A 15 -14.83 -2.01 -15.08
C ARG A 15 -15.02 -3.47 -15.48
N GLY A 16 -14.48 -4.38 -14.69
CA GLY A 16 -14.64 -5.83 -14.84
C GLY A 16 -15.38 -6.47 -13.67
N LYS A 17 -15.99 -7.63 -13.89
CA LYS A 17 -16.49 -8.51 -12.82
C LYS A 17 -15.52 -9.68 -12.64
N VAL A 18 -15.21 -10.02 -11.40
CA VAL A 18 -14.37 -11.18 -11.07
C VAL A 18 -15.12 -12.46 -11.48
N SER A 19 -14.50 -13.29 -12.31
CA SER A 19 -15.09 -14.53 -12.83
C SER A 19 -14.61 -15.78 -12.10
N ARG A 20 -13.36 -15.80 -11.63
CA ARG A 20 -12.69 -16.92 -10.96
C ARG A 20 -11.64 -16.41 -9.97
N ILE A 21 -11.31 -17.24 -8.97
CA ILE A 21 -10.25 -16.99 -7.99
C ILE A 21 -9.25 -18.14 -8.10
N GLN A 22 -7.97 -17.81 -8.28
CA GLN A 22 -6.86 -18.78 -8.35
C GLN A 22 -6.01 -18.66 -7.08
N PHE A 23 -5.71 -19.80 -6.46
CA PHE A 23 -4.80 -19.88 -5.32
C PHE A 23 -3.41 -20.32 -5.79
N ARG A 24 -2.37 -19.73 -5.19
CA ARG A 24 -0.96 -20.08 -5.41
C ARG A 24 -0.13 -19.62 -4.21
N ILE A 25 1.03 -20.22 -4.02
CA ILE A 25 2.05 -19.75 -3.07
C ILE A 25 2.91 -18.68 -3.75
N LEU A 26 3.09 -17.53 -3.12
CA LEU A 26 3.98 -16.48 -3.63
C LEU A 26 5.45 -16.92 -3.46
N SER A 27 6.23 -16.84 -4.54
CA SER A 27 7.66 -17.12 -4.46
C SER A 27 8.42 -15.94 -3.81
N PRO A 28 9.62 -16.17 -3.24
CA PRO A 28 10.44 -15.08 -2.72
C PRO A 28 10.72 -13.98 -3.75
N ASP A 29 10.93 -14.35 -5.01
CA ASP A 29 11.21 -13.38 -6.08
C ASP A 29 9.97 -12.55 -6.43
N GLU A 30 8.77 -13.15 -6.40
CA GLU A 30 7.52 -12.40 -6.61
C GLU A 30 7.27 -11.42 -5.46
N ILE A 31 7.55 -11.82 -4.21
CA ILE A 31 7.44 -10.95 -3.03
C ILE A 31 8.36 -9.74 -3.19
N ARG A 32 9.62 -9.94 -3.57
CA ARG A 32 10.58 -8.85 -3.82
C ARG A 32 10.15 -7.93 -4.97
N GLN A 33 9.67 -8.49 -6.07
CA GLN A 33 9.22 -7.72 -7.24
C GLN A 33 7.96 -6.89 -6.97
N MET A 34 7.06 -7.39 -6.12
CA MET A 34 5.84 -6.68 -5.72
C MET A 34 6.08 -5.63 -4.64
N SER A 35 7.21 -5.71 -3.92
CA SER A 35 7.55 -4.80 -2.83
C SER A 35 7.77 -3.37 -3.31
N VAL A 36 7.18 -2.40 -2.61
CA VAL A 36 7.44 -0.97 -2.85
C VAL A 36 8.66 -0.46 -2.11
N THR A 37 9.15 -1.17 -1.09
CA THR A 37 10.46 -0.86 -0.52
C THR A 37 11.51 -1.79 -1.10
N ASN A 38 12.45 -1.16 -1.79
CA ASN A 38 13.69 -1.74 -2.24
C ASN A 38 14.74 -0.63 -2.07
N PRO A 39 15.65 -0.71 -1.08
CA PRO A 39 15.97 -1.89 -0.25
C PRO A 39 14.83 -2.27 0.74
N PRO A 40 14.83 -3.51 1.29
CA PRO A 40 13.79 -4.03 2.17
C PRO A 40 13.65 -3.23 3.46
N ILE A 41 12.65 -3.59 4.27
CA ILE A 41 12.52 -3.11 5.65
C ILE A 41 13.76 -3.55 6.45
N GLU A 42 14.45 -2.57 7.04
CA GLU A 42 15.66 -2.78 7.84
C GLU A 42 15.48 -2.34 9.30
N TYR A 43 14.54 -1.43 9.55
CA TYR A 43 14.37 -0.79 10.86
C TYR A 43 13.06 -1.20 11.52
N SER A 44 13.14 -1.61 12.78
CA SER A 44 11.95 -1.87 13.60
C SER A 44 11.31 -0.60 14.17
N ASP A 45 11.99 0.55 14.07
CA ASP A 45 11.44 1.82 14.52
C ASP A 45 10.22 2.20 13.68
N LEU A 46 9.19 2.74 14.34
CA LEU A 46 8.01 3.24 13.65
C LEU A 46 8.30 4.60 13.01
N CYS A 47 8.80 5.55 13.79
CA CYS A 47 8.98 6.92 13.35
C CYS A 47 10.42 7.41 13.49
N GLU A 48 10.80 8.31 12.59
CA GLU A 48 11.99 9.15 12.67
C GLU A 48 11.53 10.61 12.55
N GLU A 49 11.88 11.45 13.53
CA GLU A 49 11.44 12.86 13.61
C GLU A 49 9.91 13.07 13.52
N GLY A 50 9.15 12.13 14.10
CA GLY A 50 7.68 12.17 14.09
C GLY A 50 7.03 11.81 12.76
N LYS A 51 7.79 11.36 11.76
CA LYS A 51 7.30 10.83 10.49
C LYS A 51 7.59 9.34 10.38
N GLY A 52 6.80 8.60 9.61
CA GLY A 52 7.10 7.20 9.31
C GLY A 52 8.51 7.05 8.74
N LYS A 53 9.29 6.12 9.31
CA LYS A 53 10.69 5.91 8.93
C LYS A 53 10.77 5.21 7.57
N ILE A 54 11.65 5.70 6.70
CA ILE A 54 11.95 5.03 5.42
C ILE A 54 12.65 3.69 5.73
N GLN A 55 12.20 2.61 5.08
CA GLN A 55 12.57 1.22 5.38
C GLN A 55 12.19 0.78 6.81
N GLY A 56 11.25 1.49 7.43
CA GLY A 56 10.66 1.13 8.71
C GLY A 56 9.32 0.41 8.56
N LEU A 57 8.74 0.00 9.69
CA LEU A 57 7.47 -0.74 9.72
C LEU A 57 6.24 0.06 9.28
N ILE A 58 6.35 1.40 9.25
CA ILE A 58 5.29 2.31 8.75
C ILE A 58 5.85 3.24 7.66
N ASP A 59 6.63 2.66 6.74
CA ASP A 59 7.21 3.41 5.62
C ASP A 59 6.08 4.11 4.84
N PRO A 60 6.15 5.44 4.63
CA PRO A 60 5.07 6.19 3.97
C PRO A 60 4.82 5.80 2.49
N ARG A 61 5.66 4.94 1.90
CA ARG A 61 5.43 4.28 0.61
C ARG A 61 4.42 3.13 0.70
N GLN A 62 4.25 2.50 1.86
CA GLN A 62 3.28 1.42 2.08
C GLN A 62 1.83 1.94 2.13
N GLY A 63 1.65 3.20 2.54
CA GLY A 63 0.34 3.84 2.65
C GLY A 63 0.38 5.09 3.53
N PRO A 64 -0.74 5.84 3.62
CA PRO A 64 -0.88 6.96 4.55
C PRO A 64 -0.90 6.46 6.00
N SER A 65 -0.07 7.03 6.88
CA SER A 65 -0.04 6.71 8.31
C SER A 65 -1.19 7.32 9.10
N ASP A 66 -1.77 8.41 8.57
CA ASP A 66 -2.88 9.14 9.18
C ASP A 66 -3.79 9.78 8.12
N GLN A 67 -4.89 10.41 8.57
CA GLN A 67 -5.91 11.01 7.70
C GLN A 67 -5.42 12.20 6.86
N ASN A 68 -4.39 12.90 7.33
CA ASN A 68 -3.84 14.10 6.68
C ASN A 68 -2.66 13.76 5.75
N SER A 69 -2.06 12.59 5.93
CA SER A 69 -0.97 12.08 5.10
C SER A 69 -1.47 11.52 3.76
N LYS A 70 -0.56 11.45 2.79
CA LYS A 70 -0.78 10.80 1.50
C LYS A 70 0.27 9.71 1.29
N CYS A 71 -0.11 8.65 0.59
CA CYS A 71 0.82 7.59 0.22
C CYS A 71 1.88 8.12 -0.74
N LEU A 72 3.16 7.84 -0.50
CA LEU A 72 4.23 8.28 -1.40
C LEU A 72 4.32 7.44 -2.70
N THR A 73 3.62 6.32 -2.78
CA THR A 73 3.61 5.46 -3.97
C THR A 73 2.48 5.82 -4.94
N CYS A 74 1.23 5.83 -4.48
CA CYS A 74 0.07 6.10 -5.34
C CYS A 74 -0.55 7.49 -5.14
N THR A 75 -0.07 8.29 -4.19
CA THR A 75 -0.60 9.63 -3.84
C THR A 75 -2.02 9.67 -3.28
N GLY A 76 -2.64 8.49 -3.08
CA GLY A 76 -3.97 8.35 -2.50
C GLY A 76 -4.03 8.76 -1.03
N SER A 77 -5.19 9.25 -0.62
CA SER A 77 -5.55 9.49 0.78
C SER A 77 -5.79 8.19 1.55
N TYR A 78 -6.06 8.27 2.86
CA TYR A 78 -6.37 7.11 3.70
C TYR A 78 -7.63 6.33 3.26
N ILE A 79 -8.51 6.93 2.45
CA ILE A 79 -9.72 6.30 1.90
C ILE A 79 -9.44 5.65 0.54
N GLU A 80 -8.59 6.29 -0.28
CA GLU A 80 -8.37 5.92 -1.68
C GLU A 80 -7.21 4.93 -1.86
N CYS A 81 -6.20 4.98 -0.98
CA CYS A 81 -5.03 4.13 -1.06
C CYS A 81 -5.41 2.68 -0.67
N PRO A 82 -5.15 1.68 -1.54
CA PRO A 82 -5.43 0.28 -1.21
C PRO A 82 -4.38 -0.34 -0.27
N GLY A 83 -3.30 0.37 0.04
CA GLY A 83 -2.10 -0.17 0.66
C GLY A 83 -1.16 -0.84 -0.35
N HIS A 84 0.13 -0.83 -0.04
CA HIS A 84 1.18 -1.40 -0.87
C HIS A 84 2.00 -2.42 -0.10
N LEU A 85 2.33 -3.52 -0.78
CA LEU A 85 3.07 -4.63 -0.19
C LEU A 85 4.55 -4.28 -0.03
N ASP A 86 5.14 -4.94 0.95
CA ASP A 86 6.54 -4.81 1.28
C ASP A 86 7.13 -6.15 1.71
N HIS A 87 8.43 -6.20 1.96
CA HIS A 87 9.14 -7.40 2.39
C HIS A 87 10.23 -7.11 3.41
N ILE A 88 10.56 -8.16 4.16
CA ILE A 88 11.71 -8.25 5.05
C ILE A 88 12.57 -9.38 4.50
N GLU A 89 13.88 -9.16 4.41
CA GLU A 89 14.83 -10.22 4.09
C GLU A 89 15.17 -11.01 5.36
N CYS A 90 15.23 -12.35 5.22
CA CYS A 90 15.55 -13.29 6.31
C CYS A 90 16.97 -13.82 6.20
#